data_AF-A0A960UVK4-F1
#
_entry.id   AF-A0A960UVK4-F1
#
_cell.length_a   1.000
_cell.length_b   1.000
_cell.length_c   1.000
_cell.angle_alpha   90.00
_cell.angle_beta   90.00
_cell.angle_gamma   90.00
#
_symmetry.space_group_name_H-M   'P 1'
#
loop_
_entity.id
_entity.type
_entity.pdbx_description
1 polymer ?
#
loop_
_entity_poly.entity_id
_entity_poly.type
_entity_poly.pdbx_seq_one_letter_code
_entity_poly.pdbx_strand_id
1 'polypeptide(L)'
;MILVSSSHCATYWKHRQKDAGDVFSAGYQQESYGLSLRFGPAKAGLHYKSEDGLDAGFRQGYVDRFRSQSFVLLILGSDILEGPMNPNTDSRPAKSSTAESGLESHDSQEIRDSGAPYEKTNPGKDSNGNTSPEQLSPEQRKQAEAQMEELLKMDLEEIQQLPQFQNLSPEQQRKFLEQLEKLKKQSQKVQEAKKEQPAGPPSEMELRKKTYRARSPLGTSVPFREKNPLLKPGKNKSVSEGFAPASYLTSIEVKGGLFGGVYFAFHLGEFVDLLVGFAGFDPMDDDGVHPSGLTEEQLNRLSPEERKILDQLSPEQRQQFLKLSPEERESLLERLQNRRPQNDPGP
;
A
#
# COMPACT_ATOMS: atom_id res chain seq x y z
N MET A 1 4.10 -46.58 11.71
CA MET A 1 4.48 -45.68 12.82
C MET A 1 5.66 -44.86 12.31
N ILE A 2 5.38 -43.67 11.75
CA ILE A 2 6.38 -42.83 11.11
C ILE A 2 7.00 -41.97 12.21
N LEU A 3 8.29 -42.20 12.50
CA LEU A 3 9.09 -41.34 13.38
C LEU A 3 9.34 -40.02 12.64
N VAL A 4 8.40 -39.09 12.78
CA VAL A 4 8.57 -37.71 12.30
C VAL A 4 9.60 -37.04 13.21
N SER A 5 10.73 -36.67 12.62
CA SER A 5 11.85 -36.00 13.28
C SER A 5 11.38 -34.71 13.96
N SER A 6 11.66 -34.55 15.25
CA SER A 6 11.12 -33.50 16.13
C SER A 6 11.38 -32.05 15.69
N SER A 7 12.37 -31.83 14.82
CA SER A 7 12.64 -30.51 14.23
C SER A 7 11.61 -30.08 13.19
N HIS A 8 10.94 -31.02 12.52
CA HIS A 8 9.88 -30.70 11.53
C HIS A 8 8.57 -30.29 12.22
N CYS A 9 8.36 -30.69 13.47
CA CYS A 9 7.14 -30.35 14.21
C CYS A 9 7.06 -28.85 14.55
N ALA A 10 8.19 -28.19 14.89
CA ALA A 10 8.18 -26.79 15.30
C ALA A 10 7.89 -25.83 14.13
N THR A 11 8.46 -26.10 12.96
CA THR A 11 8.15 -25.34 11.74
C THR A 11 6.72 -25.60 11.31
N TYR A 12 6.28 -26.86 11.30
CA TYR A 12 4.91 -27.23 10.95
C TYR A 12 3.86 -26.48 11.79
N TRP A 13 3.99 -26.47 13.12
CA TRP A 13 3.04 -25.75 13.99
C TRP A 13 3.07 -24.24 13.77
N LYS A 14 4.24 -23.68 13.43
CA LYS A 14 4.38 -22.25 13.10
C LYS A 14 3.65 -21.89 11.80
N HIS A 15 3.73 -22.75 10.79
CA HIS A 15 2.96 -22.62 9.54
C HIS A 15 1.46 -22.64 9.83
N ARG A 16 0.98 -23.66 10.54
CA ARG A 16 -0.45 -23.78 10.88
C ARG A 16 -0.98 -22.64 11.74
N GLN A 17 -0.18 -22.10 12.65
CA GLN A 17 -0.53 -20.89 13.40
C GLN A 17 -0.71 -19.68 12.49
N LYS A 18 0.12 -19.57 11.45
CA LYS A 18 0.07 -18.50 10.47
C LYS A 18 -1.17 -18.63 9.58
N ASP A 19 -1.46 -19.83 9.08
CA ASP A 19 -2.64 -20.08 8.23
C ASP A 19 -3.93 -19.82 9.00
N ALA A 20 -3.97 -20.16 10.29
CA ALA A 20 -5.08 -19.81 11.17
C ALA A 20 -5.32 -18.29 11.22
N GLY A 21 -4.25 -17.50 11.17
CA GLY A 21 -4.34 -16.04 11.04
C GLY A 21 -4.76 -15.57 9.65
N ASP A 22 -4.53 -16.38 8.62
CA ASP A 22 -4.87 -16.05 7.24
C ASP A 22 -6.36 -16.22 6.92
N VAL A 23 -7.09 -17.03 7.71
CA VAL A 23 -8.51 -17.33 7.53
C VAL A 23 -9.40 -16.08 7.60
N PHE A 24 -9.07 -15.11 8.46
CA PHE A 24 -9.91 -13.95 8.71
C PHE A 24 -9.22 -12.64 8.40
N SER A 25 -10.00 -11.61 8.08
CA SER A 25 -9.50 -10.24 8.03
C SER A 25 -10.58 -9.29 8.53
N ALA A 26 -10.19 -8.30 9.31
CA ALA A 26 -11.07 -7.27 9.81
C ALA A 26 -10.28 -5.97 10.01
N GLY A 27 -10.88 -4.85 9.67
CA GLY A 27 -10.21 -3.58 9.88
C GLY A 27 -11.07 -2.37 9.58
N TYR A 28 -10.43 -1.23 9.78
CA TYR A 28 -10.97 0.10 9.55
C TYR A 28 -10.41 0.68 8.25
N GLN A 29 -11.26 1.39 7.51
CA GLN A 29 -10.94 2.03 6.25
C GLN A 29 -11.32 3.50 6.30
N GLN A 30 -10.37 4.38 6.06
CA GLN A 30 -10.62 5.80 5.86
C GLN A 30 -11.04 6.08 4.41
N GLU A 31 -11.83 7.14 4.21
CA GLU A 31 -12.34 7.56 2.89
C GLU A 31 -13.10 6.44 2.16
N SER A 32 -13.93 5.72 2.91
CA SER A 32 -14.70 4.57 2.45
C SER A 32 -16.19 4.89 2.49
N TYR A 33 -16.88 4.73 1.36
CA TYR A 33 -18.26 5.14 1.13
C TYR A 33 -19.07 4.01 0.50
N GLY A 34 -20.29 3.82 0.99
CA GLY A 34 -21.25 2.84 0.48
C GLY A 34 -21.06 1.43 1.07
N LEU A 35 -21.58 0.43 0.37
CA LEU A 35 -21.64 -0.96 0.81
C LEU A 35 -21.29 -1.89 -0.36
N SER A 36 -20.44 -2.89 -0.11
CA SER A 36 -20.18 -3.98 -1.05
C SER A 36 -20.09 -5.33 -0.38
N LEU A 37 -20.48 -6.35 -1.14
CA LEU A 37 -20.37 -7.75 -0.82
C LEU A 37 -19.52 -8.43 -1.90
N ARG A 38 -18.55 -9.26 -1.50
CA ARG A 38 -17.74 -10.10 -2.37
C ARG A 38 -17.94 -11.55 -2.00
N PHE A 39 -18.10 -12.40 -3.02
CA PHE A 39 -18.09 -13.85 -2.93
C PHE A 39 -17.16 -14.39 -4.01
N GLY A 40 -15.91 -14.63 -3.62
CA GLY A 40 -14.83 -15.00 -4.51
C GLY A 40 -14.56 -13.96 -5.59
N PRO A 41 -14.60 -14.32 -6.90
CA PRO A 41 -14.42 -13.35 -7.99
C PRO A 41 -15.62 -12.41 -8.18
N ALA A 42 -16.80 -12.76 -7.65
CA ALA A 42 -18.02 -11.99 -7.82
C ALA A 42 -18.13 -10.90 -6.75
N LYS A 43 -18.53 -9.70 -7.17
CA LYS A 43 -18.81 -8.57 -6.28
C LYS A 43 -20.15 -7.96 -6.62
N ALA A 44 -20.82 -7.43 -5.61
CA ALA A 44 -22.05 -6.67 -5.75
C ALA A 44 -22.08 -5.50 -4.77
N GLY A 45 -22.50 -4.31 -5.23
CA GLY A 45 -22.78 -3.18 -4.35
C GLY A 45 -22.55 -1.81 -4.96
N LEU A 46 -22.56 -0.80 -4.10
CA LEU A 46 -22.19 0.58 -4.41
C LEU A 46 -21.13 0.96 -3.39
N HIS A 47 -19.85 0.83 -3.74
CA HIS A 47 -18.75 1.08 -2.81
C HIS A 47 -17.61 1.83 -3.48
N TYR A 48 -17.05 2.79 -2.77
CA TYR A 48 -15.87 3.52 -3.20
C TYR A 48 -14.93 3.72 -2.02
N LYS A 49 -13.66 3.37 -2.22
CA LYS A 49 -12.56 3.68 -1.31
C LYS A 49 -11.45 4.38 -2.08
N SER A 50 -11.06 5.54 -1.56
CA SER A 50 -9.97 6.36 -2.08
C SER A 50 -8.59 5.71 -1.90
N GLU A 51 -7.66 6.00 -2.81
CA GLU A 51 -6.25 5.59 -2.73
C GLU A 51 -5.48 6.31 -1.61
N ASP A 52 -5.96 7.50 -1.23
CA ASP A 52 -5.37 8.31 -0.15
C ASP A 52 -5.87 7.89 1.24
N GLY A 53 -6.94 7.08 1.29
CA GLY A 53 -7.52 6.57 2.52
C GLY A 53 -6.65 5.50 3.18
N LEU A 54 -6.38 5.64 4.46
CA LEU A 54 -5.67 4.63 5.24
C LEU A 54 -6.53 3.36 5.41
N ASP A 55 -5.92 2.19 5.31
CA ASP A 55 -6.46 0.92 5.80
C ASP A 55 -5.65 0.50 7.03
N ALA A 56 -6.31 0.08 8.11
CA ALA A 56 -5.62 -0.44 9.29
C ALA A 56 -6.43 -1.56 9.91
N GLY A 57 -5.77 -2.66 10.26
CA GLY A 57 -6.44 -3.77 10.92
C GLY A 57 -5.68 -5.07 10.81
N PHE A 58 -6.41 -6.14 11.04
CA PHE A 58 -5.93 -7.50 10.89
C PHE A 58 -6.26 -8.01 9.50
N ARG A 59 -5.26 -8.38 8.72
CA ARG A 59 -5.44 -8.92 7.37
C ARG A 59 -4.44 -10.00 7.07
N GLN A 60 -4.94 -11.20 6.75
CA GLN A 60 -4.14 -12.34 6.37
C GLN A 60 -2.93 -12.55 7.31
N GLY A 61 -3.20 -12.69 8.61
CA GLY A 61 -2.16 -12.89 9.63
C GLY A 61 -1.35 -11.66 10.05
N TYR A 62 -1.50 -10.51 9.37
CA TYR A 62 -0.77 -9.27 9.70
C TYR A 62 -1.66 -8.25 10.41
N VAL A 63 -1.17 -7.66 11.49
CA VAL A 63 -1.77 -6.48 12.13
C VAL A 63 -0.94 -5.26 11.74
N ASP A 64 -1.40 -4.50 10.76
CA ASP A 64 -0.64 -3.35 10.26
C ASP A 64 -1.53 -2.32 9.54
N ARG A 65 -0.86 -1.32 8.96
CA ARG A 65 -1.40 -0.34 8.03
C ARG A 65 -1.18 -0.83 6.61
N PHE A 66 -2.22 -0.74 5.79
CA PHE A 66 -2.22 -1.17 4.42
C PHE A 66 -2.65 -0.04 3.49
N ARG A 67 -2.23 -0.13 2.25
CA ARG A 67 -2.75 0.68 1.17
C ARG A 67 -3.81 -0.12 0.45
N SER A 68 -5.03 0.38 0.41
CA SER A 68 -6.05 -0.27 -0.39
C SER A 68 -6.96 0.72 -1.08
N GLN A 69 -7.34 0.37 -2.30
CA GLN A 69 -8.26 1.11 -3.14
C GLN A 69 -9.33 0.14 -3.60
N SER A 70 -10.60 0.56 -3.56
CA SER A 70 -11.69 -0.27 -4.08
C SER A 70 -12.77 0.55 -4.73
N PHE A 71 -13.34 0.00 -5.78
CA PHE A 71 -14.50 0.56 -6.47
C PHE A 71 -15.45 -0.58 -6.81
N VAL A 72 -16.73 -0.42 -6.51
CA VAL A 72 -17.81 -1.35 -6.85
C VAL A 72 -19.03 -0.54 -7.30
N LEU A 73 -19.52 -0.83 -8.50
CA LEU A 73 -20.75 -0.29 -9.05
C LEU A 73 -21.58 -1.45 -9.60
N LEU A 74 -22.68 -1.76 -8.91
CA LEU A 74 -23.49 -2.95 -9.17
C LEU A 74 -22.58 -4.19 -9.13
N ILE A 75 -22.35 -4.85 -10.26
CA ILE A 75 -21.52 -6.05 -10.38
C ILE A 75 -20.09 -5.78 -10.87
N LEU A 76 -19.80 -4.52 -11.20
CA LEU A 76 -18.51 -4.09 -11.72
C LEU A 76 -17.65 -3.63 -10.55
N GLY A 77 -16.36 -3.94 -10.58
CA GLY A 77 -15.47 -3.45 -9.53
C GLY A 77 -13.99 -3.78 -9.72
N SER A 78 -13.17 -3.12 -8.91
CA SER A 78 -11.71 -3.29 -8.88
C SER A 78 -11.22 -3.12 -7.46
N ASP A 79 -10.24 -3.94 -7.05
CA ASP A 79 -9.54 -3.78 -5.77
C ASP A 79 -8.04 -3.76 -5.99
N ILE A 80 -7.35 -2.96 -5.19
CA ILE A 80 -5.90 -2.94 -5.04
C ILE A 80 -5.59 -3.09 -3.56
N LEU A 81 -4.63 -3.96 -3.23
CA LEU A 81 -4.10 -4.12 -1.88
C LEU A 81 -2.57 -4.17 -1.93
N GLU A 82 -1.93 -3.27 -1.19
CA GLU A 82 -0.49 -3.20 -0.97
C GLU A 82 -0.20 -3.13 0.54
N GLY A 83 0.90 -3.74 0.99
CA GLY A 83 1.36 -3.62 2.36
C GLY A 83 2.14 -4.86 2.85
N PRO A 84 2.38 -4.97 4.17
CA PRO A 84 2.27 -3.90 5.17
C PRO A 84 3.11 -2.65 4.81
N MET A 85 2.65 -1.47 5.22
CA MET A 85 3.33 -0.20 4.94
C MET A 85 4.57 -0.01 5.83
N ASN A 86 5.70 0.40 5.25
CA ASN A 86 6.88 0.76 6.04
C ASN A 86 6.68 2.14 6.70
N PRO A 87 6.82 2.28 8.03
CA PRO A 87 6.58 3.54 8.73
C PRO A 87 7.54 4.66 8.28
N ASN A 88 8.70 4.31 7.70
CA ASN A 88 9.72 5.26 7.26
C ASN A 88 9.53 5.75 5.82
N THR A 89 8.69 5.09 5.01
CA THR A 89 8.56 5.40 3.58
C THR A 89 7.37 6.33 3.31
N ASP A 90 6.37 6.35 4.20
CA ASP A 90 5.19 7.21 4.07
C ASP A 90 5.43 8.61 4.66
N SER A 91 6.29 9.37 4.01
CA SER A 91 6.36 10.84 4.14
C SER A 91 5.38 11.51 3.17
N ARG A 92 4.12 11.05 3.13
CA ARG A 92 3.07 11.91 2.58
C ARG A 92 2.76 12.98 3.62
N PRO A 93 2.65 14.26 3.24
CA PRO A 93 2.25 15.30 4.17
C PRO A 93 0.88 14.90 4.72
N ALA A 94 0.83 14.61 6.01
CA ALA A 94 -0.43 14.39 6.71
C ALA A 94 -1.29 15.62 6.41
N LYS A 95 -2.41 15.44 5.70
CA LYS A 95 -3.47 16.44 5.72
C LYS A 95 -3.88 16.55 7.18
N SER A 96 -3.50 17.65 7.81
CA SER A 96 -3.82 17.97 9.19
C SER A 96 -5.33 18.04 9.34
N SER A 97 -5.95 16.92 9.69
CA SER A 97 -7.27 16.94 10.30
C SER A 97 -7.08 17.40 11.73
N THR A 98 -7.13 18.70 11.95
CA THR A 98 -7.35 19.29 13.27
C THR A 98 -8.72 18.83 13.73
N ALA A 99 -8.77 17.69 14.41
CA ALA A 99 -9.89 17.32 15.27
C ALA A 99 -9.57 17.91 16.65
N GLU A 100 -10.04 19.14 16.88
CA GLU A 100 -10.10 19.69 18.23
C GLU A 100 -11.06 18.84 19.06
N SER A 101 -10.50 17.95 19.87
CA SER A 101 -11.17 17.45 21.08
C SER A 101 -11.00 18.51 22.17
N GLY A 102 -11.75 19.60 22.06
CA GLY A 102 -11.93 20.59 23.12
C GLY A 102 -13.05 20.13 24.05
N LEU A 103 -12.71 19.32 25.05
CA LEU A 103 -13.57 19.04 26.18
C LEU A 103 -13.24 20.07 27.27
N GLU A 104 -13.83 21.25 27.20
CA GLU A 104 -13.81 22.22 28.30
C GLU A 104 -15.22 22.68 28.66
N SER A 105 -15.50 22.52 29.95
CA SER A 105 -16.70 22.84 30.69
C SER A 105 -16.95 24.34 30.72
N HIS A 106 -18.12 24.78 30.24
CA HIS A 106 -18.64 26.11 30.50
C HIS A 106 -19.45 26.09 31.82
N ASP A 107 -18.87 26.68 32.86
CA ASP A 107 -19.61 27.18 34.01
C ASP A 107 -19.88 28.69 33.83
N SER A 108 -20.98 29.12 34.41
CA SER A 108 -21.66 30.39 34.16
C SER A 108 -21.00 31.54 34.91
N GLN A 109 -20.89 32.72 34.29
CA GLN A 109 -21.15 33.96 35.01
C GLN A 109 -21.54 35.14 34.09
N GLU A 110 -22.60 35.77 34.56
CA GLU A 110 -23.33 36.95 34.12
C GLU A 110 -22.48 38.23 34.25
N ILE A 111 -22.71 39.25 33.40
CA ILE A 111 -22.92 40.68 33.76
C ILE A 111 -23.02 41.55 32.49
N ARG A 112 -24.23 42.07 32.28
CA ARG A 112 -24.68 43.44 31.88
C ARG A 112 -24.02 44.24 30.73
N ASP A 113 -24.86 44.46 29.71
CA ASP A 113 -25.50 45.75 29.36
C ASP A 113 -24.63 46.93 28.84
N SER A 114 -24.80 47.31 27.56
CA SER A 114 -25.31 48.65 27.16
C SER A 114 -25.34 48.88 25.64
N GLY A 115 -26.35 49.68 25.21
CA GLY A 115 -26.77 50.03 23.84
C GLY A 115 -25.70 50.57 22.88
N ALA A 116 -25.95 50.86 21.60
CA ALA A 116 -27.16 51.20 20.86
C ALA A 116 -26.81 51.14 19.34
N PRO A 117 -27.79 51.30 18.42
CA PRO A 117 -27.69 50.85 17.03
C PRO A 117 -27.12 51.91 16.07
N TYR A 118 -26.44 51.47 15.01
CA TYR A 118 -26.31 52.28 13.80
C TYR A 118 -26.64 51.44 12.55
N GLU A 119 -27.63 51.95 11.84
CA GLU A 119 -28.12 51.54 10.54
C GLU A 119 -27.52 52.49 9.48
N LYS A 120 -27.03 51.93 8.35
CA LYS A 120 -27.26 52.40 6.96
C LYS A 120 -26.10 52.09 5.99
N THR A 121 -26.41 51.19 5.05
CA THR A 121 -26.25 51.28 3.58
C THR A 121 -25.05 52.04 2.98
N ASN A 122 -24.24 51.33 2.17
CA ASN A 122 -24.30 51.49 0.71
C ASN A 122 -23.49 50.41 -0.06
N PRO A 123 -23.90 50.07 -1.31
CA PRO A 123 -23.22 49.12 -2.18
C PRO A 123 -22.31 49.82 -3.21
N GLY A 124 -21.15 49.25 -3.47
CA GLY A 124 -20.22 49.65 -4.54
C GLY A 124 -18.97 48.77 -4.45
N LYS A 125 -18.90 47.67 -5.19
CA LYS A 125 -18.26 47.57 -6.52
C LYS A 125 -16.76 47.84 -6.46
N ASP A 126 -16.01 46.84 -5.99
CA ASP A 126 -14.61 46.61 -6.33
C ASP A 126 -14.40 45.10 -6.49
N SER A 127 -14.57 44.61 -7.73
CA SER A 127 -14.16 43.27 -8.12
C SER A 127 -12.65 43.25 -8.31
N ASN A 128 -11.92 43.09 -7.22
CA ASN A 128 -10.53 42.67 -7.23
C ASN A 128 -10.44 41.36 -6.45
N GLY A 129 -10.92 40.30 -7.10
CA GLY A 129 -10.99 38.95 -6.53
C GLY A 129 -9.60 38.34 -6.46
N ASN A 130 -8.86 38.67 -5.41
CA ASN A 130 -7.73 37.87 -4.97
C ASN A 130 -8.32 36.69 -4.17
N THR A 131 -8.94 35.76 -4.88
CA THR A 131 -9.55 34.57 -4.27
C THR A 131 -8.43 33.63 -3.87
N SER A 132 -8.13 33.60 -2.57
CA SER A 132 -7.15 32.67 -2.02
C SER A 132 -7.57 31.23 -2.35
N PRO A 133 -6.64 30.30 -2.68
CA PRO A 133 -6.95 28.92 -3.08
C PRO A 133 -7.83 28.15 -2.09
N GLU A 134 -7.94 28.62 -0.85
CA GLU A 134 -8.77 28.03 0.21
C GLU A 134 -10.27 28.20 0.04
N GLN A 135 -10.76 29.10 -0.83
CA GLN A 135 -12.21 29.32 -1.03
C GLN A 135 -12.82 28.55 -2.20
N LEU A 136 -12.04 27.77 -2.95
CA LEU A 136 -12.55 26.96 -4.06
C LEU A 136 -13.34 25.75 -3.56
N SER A 137 -14.48 25.46 -4.21
CA SER A 137 -15.23 24.24 -3.95
C SER A 137 -14.39 22.99 -4.27
N PRO A 138 -14.64 21.84 -3.64
CA PRO A 138 -13.88 20.61 -3.90
C PRO A 138 -13.84 20.21 -5.38
N GLU A 139 -14.92 20.48 -6.13
CA GLU A 139 -14.98 20.21 -7.57
C GLU A 139 -14.11 21.17 -8.38
N GLN A 140 -14.09 22.46 -8.03
CA GLN A 140 -13.24 23.46 -8.68
C GLN A 140 -11.76 23.18 -8.45
N ARG A 141 -11.39 22.70 -7.25
CA ARG A 141 -10.01 22.28 -6.96
C ARG A 141 -9.60 21.09 -7.83
N LYS A 142 -10.44 20.06 -7.94
CA LYS A 142 -10.17 18.91 -8.82
C LYS A 142 -10.03 19.32 -10.29
N GLN A 143 -10.86 20.24 -10.76
CA GLN A 143 -10.78 20.76 -12.12
C GLN A 143 -9.48 21.56 -12.34
N ALA A 144 -9.11 22.43 -11.39
CA ALA A 144 -7.86 23.20 -11.45
C ALA A 144 -6.62 22.29 -11.41
N GLU A 145 -6.64 21.25 -10.57
CA GLU A 145 -5.57 20.24 -10.50
C GLU A 145 -5.45 19.46 -11.82
N ALA A 146 -6.56 19.03 -12.41
CA ALA A 146 -6.56 18.32 -13.69
C ALA A 146 -6.03 19.19 -14.84
N GLN A 147 -6.43 20.48 -14.88
CA GLN A 147 -5.93 21.44 -15.87
C GLN A 147 -4.43 21.72 -15.70
N MET A 148 -3.96 21.84 -14.46
CA MET A 148 -2.54 22.00 -14.18
C MET A 148 -1.74 20.75 -14.59
N GLU A 149 -2.27 19.54 -14.37
CA GLU A 149 -1.63 18.30 -14.80
C GLU A 149 -1.56 18.17 -16.33
N GLU A 150 -2.58 18.67 -17.04
CA GLU A 150 -2.61 18.74 -18.50
C GLU A 150 -1.56 19.73 -19.02
N LEU A 151 -1.44 20.91 -18.42
CA LEU A 151 -0.41 21.91 -18.74
C LEU A 151 1.02 21.39 -18.51
N LEU A 152 1.23 20.56 -17.49
CA LEU A 152 2.52 19.94 -17.23
C LEU A 152 2.91 18.91 -18.31
N LYS A 153 1.95 18.38 -19.08
CA LYS A 153 2.17 17.38 -20.14
C LYS A 153 2.32 17.99 -21.53
N MET A 154 1.73 19.14 -21.80
CA MET A 154 1.81 19.82 -23.10
C MET A 154 3.20 20.40 -23.37
N ASP A 155 3.58 20.46 -24.64
CA ASP A 155 4.83 21.10 -25.06
C ASP A 155 4.74 22.64 -24.96
N LEU A 156 5.88 23.31 -24.78
CA LEU A 156 5.91 24.78 -24.59
C LEU A 156 5.30 25.52 -25.79
N GLU A 157 5.41 24.96 -27.00
CA GLU A 157 4.83 25.51 -28.23
C GLU A 157 3.30 25.38 -28.25
N GLU A 158 2.75 24.29 -27.73
CA GLU A 158 1.29 24.07 -27.64
C GLU A 158 0.66 25.04 -26.64
N ILE A 159 1.35 25.32 -25.54
CA ILE A 159 0.88 26.26 -24.50
C ILE A 159 0.80 27.69 -25.05
N GLN A 160 1.72 28.08 -25.94
CA GLN A 160 1.69 29.40 -26.59
C GLN A 160 0.49 29.57 -27.53
N GLN A 161 -0.07 28.47 -28.03
CA GLN A 161 -1.25 28.49 -28.90
C GLN A 161 -2.57 28.57 -28.12
N LEU A 162 -2.56 28.44 -26.79
CA LEU A 162 -3.77 28.50 -25.99
C LEU A 162 -4.39 29.90 -26.03
N PRO A 163 -5.72 30.02 -26.28
CA PRO A 163 -6.38 31.32 -26.37
C PRO A 163 -6.28 32.11 -25.06
N GLN A 164 -6.25 31.41 -23.92
CA GLN A 164 -6.07 32.04 -22.60
C GLN A 164 -4.67 32.63 -22.42
N PHE A 165 -3.64 32.02 -23.03
CA PHE A 165 -2.26 32.48 -22.96
C PHE A 165 -2.03 33.69 -23.88
N GLN A 166 -2.65 33.69 -25.06
CA GLN A 166 -2.57 34.80 -26.02
C GLN A 166 -3.17 36.10 -25.48
N ASN A 167 -4.13 36.02 -24.55
CA ASN A 167 -4.75 37.18 -23.91
C ASN A 167 -3.88 37.82 -22.81
N LEU A 168 -2.77 37.21 -22.41
CA LEU A 168 -1.86 37.73 -21.39
C LEU A 168 -0.88 38.75 -21.98
N SER A 169 -0.42 39.70 -21.16
CA SER A 169 0.64 40.61 -21.59
C SER A 169 1.97 39.86 -21.83
N PRO A 170 2.86 40.34 -22.70
CA PRO A 170 4.14 39.67 -22.97
C PRO A 170 4.98 39.42 -21.71
N GLU A 171 4.88 40.28 -20.70
CA GLU A 171 5.56 40.09 -19.42
C GLU A 171 4.92 38.98 -18.57
N GLN A 172 3.58 38.89 -18.57
CA GLN A 172 2.85 37.82 -17.88
C GLN A 172 3.10 36.46 -18.53
N GLN A 173 3.15 36.41 -19.87
CA GLN A 173 3.49 35.22 -20.63
C GLN A 173 4.87 34.68 -20.25
N ARG A 174 5.89 35.55 -20.17
CA ARG A 174 7.25 35.17 -19.75
C ARG A 174 7.28 34.62 -18.33
N LYS A 175 6.65 35.32 -17.37
CA LYS A 175 6.58 34.87 -15.98
C LYS A 175 5.87 33.53 -15.84
N PHE A 176 4.79 33.30 -16.60
CA PHE A 176 4.07 32.04 -16.60
C PHE A 176 4.94 30.88 -17.12
N LEU A 177 5.63 31.09 -18.25
CA LEU A 177 6.51 30.06 -18.82
C LEU A 177 7.66 29.71 -17.87
N GLU A 178 8.25 30.71 -17.21
CA GLU A 178 9.31 30.50 -16.21
C GLU A 178 8.82 29.67 -15.00
N GLN A 179 7.62 29.99 -14.50
CA GLN A 179 7.00 29.23 -13.41
C GLN A 179 6.65 27.80 -13.82
N LEU A 180 6.12 27.61 -15.02
CA LEU A 180 5.77 26.30 -15.56
C LEU A 180 7.03 25.45 -15.75
N GLU A 181 8.11 26.02 -16.29
CA GLU A 181 9.38 25.32 -16.46
C GLU A 181 9.97 24.89 -15.11
N LYS A 182 9.88 25.76 -14.09
CA LYS A 182 10.30 25.44 -12.72
C LYS A 182 9.48 24.28 -12.13
N LEU A 183 8.16 24.27 -12.34
CA LEU A 183 7.28 23.17 -11.91
C LEU A 183 7.57 21.87 -12.64
N LYS A 184 7.80 21.91 -13.96
CA LYS A 184 8.19 20.73 -14.75
C LYS A 184 9.50 20.13 -14.24
N LYS A 185 10.52 20.97 -13.99
CA LYS A 185 11.80 20.52 -13.41
C LYS A 185 11.62 19.89 -12.03
N GLN A 186 10.77 20.47 -11.17
CA GLN A 186 10.48 19.92 -9.85
C GLN A 186 9.75 18.57 -9.95
N SER A 187 8.76 18.44 -10.83
CA SER A 187 8.05 17.18 -11.09
C SER A 187 8.97 16.10 -11.64
N GLN A 188 9.85 16.45 -12.59
CA GLN A 188 10.86 15.53 -13.14
C GLN A 188 11.82 15.05 -12.05
N LYS A 189 12.34 15.97 -11.21
CA LYS A 189 13.21 15.61 -10.09
C LYS A 189 12.54 14.66 -9.09
N VAL A 190 11.24 14.83 -8.82
CA VAL A 190 10.46 13.91 -7.96
C VAL A 190 10.28 12.55 -8.64
N GLN A 191 10.03 12.52 -9.95
CA GLN A 191 9.91 11.27 -10.71
C GLN A 191 11.24 10.52 -10.84
N GLU A 192 12.36 11.23 -11.00
CA GLU A 192 13.71 10.68 -11.01
C GLU A 192 14.10 10.15 -9.62
N ALA A 193 13.87 10.92 -8.56
CA ALA A 193 14.07 10.46 -7.18
C ALA A 193 13.24 9.21 -6.84
N LYS A 194 12.03 9.09 -7.40
CA LYS A 194 11.17 7.90 -7.25
C LYS A 194 11.63 6.70 -8.10
N LYS A 195 12.35 6.94 -9.21
CA LYS A 195 12.97 5.89 -10.02
C LYS A 195 14.29 5.38 -9.44
N GLU A 196 14.98 6.21 -8.67
CA GLU A 196 16.32 5.91 -8.13
C GLU A 196 16.33 5.32 -6.71
N GLN A 197 15.21 5.33 -5.99
CA GLN A 197 15.13 4.55 -4.76
C GLN A 197 15.18 3.05 -5.12
N PRO A 198 16.20 2.29 -4.69
CA PRO A 198 16.17 0.85 -4.85
C PRO A 198 14.90 0.36 -4.14
N ALA A 199 14.08 -0.42 -4.85
CA ALA A 199 12.96 -1.09 -4.23
C ALA A 199 13.49 -1.79 -2.97
N GLY A 200 12.95 -1.43 -1.81
CA GLY A 200 13.30 -2.09 -0.56
C GLY A 200 13.10 -3.60 -0.69
N PRO A 201 13.66 -4.41 0.22
CA PRO A 201 13.36 -5.83 0.24
C PRO A 201 11.83 -6.02 0.23
N PRO A 202 11.31 -6.96 -0.59
CA PRO A 202 9.87 -7.19 -0.69
C PRO A 202 9.29 -7.52 0.68
N SER A 203 8.07 -7.06 0.94
CA SER A 203 7.42 -7.33 2.22
C SER A 203 7.16 -8.83 2.37
N GLU A 204 7.04 -9.31 3.62
CA GLU A 204 6.71 -10.72 3.85
C GLU A 204 5.37 -11.10 3.18
N MET A 205 4.42 -10.18 3.15
CA MET A 205 3.12 -10.36 2.49
C MET A 205 3.25 -10.42 0.95
N GLU A 206 4.17 -9.67 0.36
CA GLU A 206 4.52 -9.77 -1.05
C GLU A 206 5.20 -11.10 -1.37
N LEU A 207 6.13 -11.56 -0.53
CA LEU A 207 6.79 -12.86 -0.68
C LEU A 207 5.80 -14.03 -0.62
N ARG A 208 4.73 -13.90 0.16
CA ARG A 208 3.62 -14.87 0.23
C ARG A 208 2.54 -14.67 -0.84
N LYS A 209 2.76 -13.78 -1.82
CA LYS A 209 1.81 -13.49 -2.91
C LYS A 209 0.42 -13.04 -2.42
N LYS A 210 0.36 -12.42 -1.24
CA LYS A 210 -0.89 -11.94 -0.61
C LYS A 210 -1.23 -10.49 -0.99
N THR A 211 -0.30 -9.75 -1.58
CA THR A 211 -0.59 -8.50 -2.30
C THR A 211 -1.24 -8.80 -3.64
N TYR A 212 -2.23 -7.99 -4.02
CA TYR A 212 -2.97 -8.22 -5.26
C TYR A 212 -3.50 -6.95 -5.90
N ARG A 213 -3.68 -7.05 -7.22
CA ARG A 213 -4.40 -6.08 -8.05
C ARG A 213 -5.46 -6.82 -8.85
N ALA A 214 -6.69 -6.83 -8.34
CA ALA A 214 -7.78 -7.60 -8.93
C ALA A 214 -8.69 -6.71 -9.77
N ARG A 215 -8.96 -7.15 -11.01
CA ARG A 215 -9.95 -6.56 -11.91
C ARG A 215 -11.20 -7.44 -11.93
N SER A 216 -12.38 -6.84 -12.10
CA SER A 216 -13.61 -7.62 -12.28
C SER A 216 -13.47 -8.56 -13.49
N PRO A 217 -13.94 -9.81 -13.39
CA PRO A 217 -13.94 -10.77 -14.50
C PRO A 217 -14.79 -10.28 -15.69
N LEU A 218 -15.71 -9.32 -15.47
CA LEU A 218 -16.52 -8.71 -16.52
C LEU A 218 -15.86 -7.49 -17.19
N GLY A 219 -14.58 -7.24 -16.91
CA GLY A 219 -13.75 -6.37 -17.72
C GLY A 219 -14.25 -4.94 -17.84
N THR A 220 -14.12 -4.15 -16.77
CA THR A 220 -14.14 -2.69 -16.91
C THR A 220 -12.73 -2.13 -16.77
N SER A 221 -12.28 -1.55 -17.87
CA SER A 221 -11.13 -0.67 -18.02
C SER A 221 -11.05 0.34 -16.88
N VAL A 222 -9.90 0.41 -16.21
CA VAL A 222 -9.45 1.65 -15.58
C VAL A 222 -9.42 2.73 -16.68
N PRO A 223 -9.76 4.00 -16.37
CA PRO A 223 -9.68 5.09 -17.33
C PRO A 223 -8.33 5.10 -18.08
N PHE A 224 -8.45 5.48 -19.35
CA PHE A 224 -7.52 5.46 -20.48
C PHE A 224 -6.08 6.01 -20.31
N ARG A 225 -5.45 6.02 -19.13
CA ARG A 225 -4.14 6.67 -18.95
C ARG A 225 -2.90 5.80 -19.05
N GLU A 226 -3.01 4.46 -18.99
CA GLU A 226 -1.86 3.61 -19.32
C GLU A 226 -2.28 2.41 -20.17
N LYS A 227 -2.05 2.52 -21.48
CA LYS A 227 -2.03 1.40 -22.41
C LYS A 227 -0.83 0.50 -22.09
N ASN A 228 -0.91 -0.29 -21.02
CA ASN A 228 -0.06 -1.45 -20.87
C ASN A 228 -0.92 -2.71 -21.01
N PRO A 229 -0.67 -3.54 -22.04
CA PRO A 229 -1.49 -4.68 -22.36
C PRO A 229 -1.45 -5.71 -21.22
N LEU A 230 -2.51 -6.49 -21.12
CA LEU A 230 -2.82 -7.55 -20.15
C LEU A 230 -1.69 -8.55 -19.79
N LEU A 231 -0.50 -8.49 -20.41
CA LEU A 231 0.49 -9.57 -20.40
C LEU A 231 1.95 -9.12 -20.52
N LYS A 232 2.34 -7.89 -20.11
CA LYS A 232 3.78 -7.54 -20.07
C LYS A 232 4.27 -7.15 -18.67
N PRO A 233 5.11 -7.99 -18.04
CA PRO A 233 5.81 -7.58 -16.84
C PRO A 233 6.75 -6.42 -17.20
N GLY A 234 6.49 -5.27 -16.62
CA GLY A 234 7.41 -4.14 -16.60
C GLY A 234 8.53 -4.47 -15.62
N LYS A 235 9.72 -3.90 -15.85
CA LYS A 235 10.97 -4.30 -15.19
C LYS A 235 11.03 -4.03 -13.67
N ASN A 236 10.00 -3.44 -13.06
CA ASN A 236 9.92 -3.12 -11.63
C ASN A 236 8.57 -3.60 -11.08
N LYS A 237 8.43 -4.84 -10.57
CA LYS A 237 7.12 -5.34 -10.10
C LYS A 237 7.23 -6.25 -8.85
N SER A 238 6.81 -5.73 -7.70
CA SER A 238 6.57 -6.47 -6.45
C SER A 238 5.10 -6.83 -6.21
N VAL A 239 4.20 -6.39 -7.10
CA VAL A 239 2.78 -6.73 -7.07
C VAL A 239 2.52 -7.81 -8.10
N SER A 240 1.85 -8.89 -7.70
CA SER A 240 1.43 -10.00 -8.56
C SER A 240 0.60 -9.49 -9.74
N GLU A 241 1.26 -9.20 -10.86
CA GLU A 241 0.58 -8.87 -12.10
C GLU A 241 0.09 -10.16 -12.75
N GLY A 242 -1.16 -10.51 -12.47
CA GLY A 242 -1.83 -11.69 -13.01
C GLY A 242 -3.27 -11.77 -12.55
N PHE A 243 -3.82 -12.99 -12.63
CA PHE A 243 -5.07 -13.33 -11.94
C PHE A 243 -4.89 -13.10 -10.44
N ALA A 244 -5.96 -12.69 -9.76
CA ALA A 244 -5.94 -12.52 -8.31
C ALA A 244 -5.53 -13.84 -7.62
N PRO A 245 -4.83 -13.78 -6.47
CA PRO A 245 -4.40 -14.98 -5.77
C PRO A 245 -5.60 -15.86 -5.40
N ALA A 246 -5.36 -17.17 -5.25
CA ALA A 246 -6.42 -18.14 -4.94
C ALA A 246 -7.17 -17.78 -3.64
N SER A 247 -6.48 -17.23 -2.65
CA SER A 247 -7.08 -16.71 -1.41
C SER A 247 -8.07 -15.58 -1.67
N TYR A 248 -7.76 -14.66 -2.58
CA TYR A 248 -8.69 -13.62 -3.00
C TYR A 248 -9.93 -14.21 -3.68
N LEU A 249 -9.75 -15.17 -4.59
CA LEU A 249 -10.83 -15.81 -5.36
C LEU A 249 -11.76 -16.68 -4.54
N THR A 250 -11.40 -17.01 -3.30
CA THR A 250 -12.19 -17.85 -2.38
C THR A 250 -12.71 -17.06 -1.18
N SER A 251 -12.57 -15.73 -1.19
CA SER A 251 -12.93 -14.90 -0.05
C SER A 251 -14.39 -14.42 -0.07
N ILE A 252 -15.03 -14.44 1.09
CA ILE A 252 -16.30 -13.75 1.35
C ILE A 252 -15.96 -12.47 2.11
N GLU A 253 -16.23 -11.30 1.53
CA GLU A 253 -15.90 -10.02 2.15
C GLU A 253 -17.11 -9.08 2.15
N VAL A 254 -17.32 -8.39 3.27
CA VAL A 254 -18.31 -7.34 3.46
C VAL A 254 -17.58 -6.05 3.79
N LYS A 255 -17.85 -4.97 3.05
CA LYS A 255 -17.30 -3.63 3.30
C LYS A 255 -18.44 -2.63 3.40
N GLY A 256 -18.41 -1.75 4.39
CA GLY A 256 -19.41 -0.68 4.54
C GLY A 256 -18.82 0.57 5.18
N GLY A 257 -19.21 1.75 4.69
CA GLY A 257 -18.77 3.04 5.23
C GLY A 257 -19.55 4.24 4.71
N LEU A 258 -19.45 5.38 5.41
CA LEU A 258 -20.02 6.67 4.98
C LEU A 258 -18.97 7.78 4.86
N PHE A 259 -17.81 7.60 5.49
CA PHE A 259 -16.66 8.50 5.45
C PHE A 259 -15.43 7.72 5.95
N GLY A 260 -15.63 7.07 7.09
CA GLY A 260 -14.90 5.88 7.49
C GLY A 260 -15.77 4.64 7.29
N GLY A 261 -15.13 3.49 7.13
CA GLY A 261 -15.78 2.21 6.96
C GLY A 261 -15.07 1.10 7.71
N VAL A 262 -15.75 -0.03 7.82
CA VAL A 262 -15.19 -1.27 8.32
C VAL A 262 -15.31 -2.34 7.25
N TYR A 263 -14.42 -3.31 7.31
CA TYR A 263 -14.53 -4.51 6.50
C TYR A 263 -14.32 -5.74 7.35
N PHE A 264 -14.95 -6.82 6.91
CA PHE A 264 -14.79 -8.16 7.46
C PHE A 264 -14.69 -9.12 6.29
N ALA A 265 -13.70 -10.01 6.32
CA ALA A 265 -13.49 -11.03 5.31
C ALA A 265 -13.21 -12.39 5.94
N PHE A 266 -13.70 -13.44 5.28
CA PHE A 266 -13.41 -14.83 5.55
C PHE A 266 -12.86 -15.47 4.27
N HIS A 267 -11.68 -16.07 4.34
CA HIS A 267 -10.97 -16.64 3.19
C HIS A 267 -11.16 -18.15 3.18
N LEU A 268 -12.13 -18.67 2.41
CA LEU A 268 -12.44 -20.10 2.41
C LEU A 268 -11.26 -20.94 1.95
N GLY A 269 -10.47 -20.45 1.00
CA GLY A 269 -9.31 -21.18 0.51
C GLY A 269 -8.25 -21.40 1.59
N GLU A 270 -7.97 -20.36 2.38
CA GLU A 270 -7.05 -20.42 3.54
C GLU A 270 -7.61 -21.33 4.65
N PHE A 271 -8.94 -21.33 4.83
CA PHE A 271 -9.59 -22.27 5.76
C PHE A 271 -9.45 -23.73 5.32
N VAL A 272 -9.62 -24.01 4.02
CA VAL A 272 -9.38 -25.35 3.46
C VAL A 272 -7.91 -25.72 3.59
N ASP A 273 -6.99 -24.80 3.31
CA ASP A 273 -5.56 -25.00 3.51
C ASP A 273 -5.23 -25.38 4.95
N LEU A 274 -5.75 -24.63 5.93
CA LEU A 274 -5.59 -24.94 7.35
C LEU A 274 -6.08 -26.35 7.70
N LEU A 275 -7.25 -26.76 7.21
CA LEU A 275 -7.83 -28.08 7.50
C LEU A 275 -7.02 -29.22 6.87
N VAL A 276 -6.63 -29.05 5.62
CA VAL A 276 -5.87 -30.03 4.83
C VAL A 276 -4.41 -30.08 5.31
N GLY A 277 -3.91 -28.96 5.80
CA GLY A 277 -2.65 -28.78 6.50
C GLY A 277 -2.50 -29.67 7.71
N PHE A 278 -3.58 -29.92 8.47
CA PHE A 278 -3.56 -30.88 9.58
C PHE A 278 -3.23 -32.31 9.15
N ALA A 279 -3.46 -32.65 7.88
CA ALA A 279 -3.08 -33.93 7.27
C ALA A 279 -1.70 -33.87 6.57
N GLY A 280 -0.99 -32.73 6.63
CA GLY A 280 0.34 -32.54 6.06
C GLY A 280 0.34 -32.09 4.60
N PHE A 281 -0.78 -31.60 4.07
CA PHE A 281 -0.91 -31.13 2.69
C PHE A 281 -1.05 -29.60 2.65
N ASP A 282 -0.38 -28.94 1.72
CA ASP A 282 -0.47 -27.49 1.46
C ASP A 282 -0.98 -27.27 0.02
N PRO A 283 -2.31 -27.23 -0.21
CA PRO A 283 -2.88 -26.95 -1.52
C PRO A 283 -2.64 -25.53 -2.03
N MET A 284 -2.34 -24.55 -1.17
CA MET A 284 -2.16 -23.15 -1.56
C MET A 284 -0.73 -22.78 -1.91
N ASP A 285 0.25 -23.60 -1.51
CA ASP A 285 1.69 -23.38 -1.74
C ASP A 285 2.12 -21.98 -1.26
N ASP A 286 1.50 -21.53 -0.16
CA ASP A 286 1.65 -20.19 0.42
C ASP A 286 2.21 -20.19 1.85
N ASP A 287 2.55 -21.38 2.36
CA ASP A 287 3.48 -21.58 3.48
C ASP A 287 4.81 -20.85 3.25
N GLY A 288 5.07 -20.51 1.98
CA GLY A 288 5.97 -19.46 1.59
C GLY A 288 7.41 -19.83 1.90
N VAL A 289 8.21 -18.78 1.91
CA VAL A 289 9.63 -18.87 2.09
C VAL A 289 9.90 -19.22 3.56
N HIS A 290 10.70 -20.26 3.86
CA HIS A 290 11.06 -20.65 5.24
C HIS A 290 11.49 -19.41 6.05
N PRO A 291 11.46 -19.42 7.40
CA PRO A 291 11.86 -18.26 8.21
C PRO A 291 13.25 -17.71 7.88
N SER A 292 14.07 -18.46 7.16
CA SER A 292 15.36 -18.08 6.58
C SER A 292 15.29 -17.25 5.27
N GLY A 293 14.11 -16.99 4.71
CA GLY A 293 13.95 -16.29 3.42
C GLY A 293 14.36 -17.12 2.21
N LEU A 294 14.39 -18.46 2.36
CA LEU A 294 14.63 -19.44 1.28
C LEU A 294 13.39 -20.27 0.90
N THR A 295 13.21 -20.54 -0.39
CA THR A 295 12.24 -21.54 -0.85
C THR A 295 12.67 -22.94 -0.40
N GLU A 296 11.75 -23.90 -0.37
CA GLU A 296 12.07 -25.27 0.04
C GLU A 296 13.19 -25.89 -0.83
N GLU A 297 13.19 -25.62 -2.13
CA GLU A 297 14.27 -26.02 -3.03
C GLU A 297 15.62 -25.40 -2.66
N GLN A 298 15.64 -24.11 -2.31
CA GLN A 298 16.86 -23.44 -1.91
C GLN A 298 17.35 -23.94 -0.55
N LEU A 299 16.43 -24.23 0.38
CA LEU A 299 16.75 -24.84 1.66
C LEU A 299 17.34 -26.24 1.47
N ASN A 300 16.79 -27.02 0.55
CA ASN A 300 17.27 -28.37 0.22
C ASN A 300 18.66 -28.38 -0.43
N ARG A 301 19.08 -27.29 -1.06
CA ARG A 301 20.45 -27.11 -1.57
C ARG A 301 21.47 -26.73 -0.50
N LEU A 302 21.02 -26.28 0.67
CA LEU A 302 21.89 -25.89 1.78
C LEU A 302 22.23 -27.08 2.67
N SER A 303 23.49 -27.17 3.06
CA SER A 303 23.99 -28.13 4.03
C SER A 303 23.36 -27.89 5.41
N PRO A 304 23.29 -28.91 6.29
CA PRO A 304 22.75 -28.75 7.64
C PRO A 304 23.45 -27.67 8.47
N GLU A 305 24.73 -27.39 8.19
CA GLU A 305 25.49 -26.36 8.89
C GLU A 305 25.18 -24.96 8.38
N GLU A 306 25.01 -24.80 7.07
CA GLU A 306 24.58 -23.53 6.47
C GLU A 306 23.20 -23.12 6.98
N ARG A 307 22.28 -24.09 7.11
CA ARG A 307 20.93 -23.85 7.67
C ARG A 307 21.00 -23.33 9.11
N LYS A 308 21.87 -23.92 9.95
CA LYS A 308 22.05 -23.47 11.35
C LYS A 308 22.59 -22.06 11.44
N ILE A 309 23.49 -21.66 10.55
CA ILE A 309 24.01 -20.29 10.51
C ILE A 309 22.93 -19.33 10.07
N LEU A 310 22.18 -19.66 9.01
CA LEU A 310 21.11 -18.81 8.52
C LEU A 310 20.11 -18.47 9.62
N ASP A 311 19.74 -19.42 10.47
CA ASP A 311 18.83 -19.17 11.59
C ASP A 311 19.36 -18.12 12.59
N GLN A 312 20.69 -17.99 12.73
CA GLN A 312 21.36 -17.05 13.63
C GLN A 312 21.60 -15.67 13.02
N LEU A 313 21.51 -15.53 11.70
CA LEU A 313 21.78 -14.29 10.98
C LEU A 313 20.56 -13.36 10.96
N SER A 314 20.81 -12.04 10.91
CA SER A 314 19.77 -11.05 10.66
C SER A 314 19.24 -11.15 9.22
N PRO A 315 18.05 -10.60 8.90
CA PRO A 315 17.49 -10.65 7.54
C PRO A 315 18.44 -10.13 6.45
N GLU A 316 19.16 -9.04 6.73
CA GLU A 316 20.15 -8.46 5.80
C GLU A 316 21.38 -9.36 5.63
N GLN A 317 21.88 -9.92 6.74
CA GLN A 317 23.03 -10.83 6.72
C GLN A 317 22.71 -12.14 6.00
N ARG A 318 21.48 -12.65 6.11
CA ARG A 318 21.02 -13.82 5.36
C ARG A 318 21.06 -13.57 3.87
N GLN A 319 20.58 -12.42 3.39
CA GLN A 319 20.63 -12.09 1.98
C GLN A 319 22.07 -11.99 1.46
N GLN A 320 22.99 -11.46 2.27
CA GLN A 320 24.42 -11.43 1.91
C GLN A 320 25.01 -12.84 1.85
N PHE A 321 24.70 -13.69 2.84
CA PHE A 321 25.15 -15.07 2.87
C PHE A 321 24.65 -15.87 1.65
N LEU A 322 23.41 -15.66 1.24
CA LEU A 322 22.80 -16.35 0.10
C LEU A 322 23.29 -15.88 -1.27
N LYS A 323 23.90 -14.68 -1.34
CA LYS A 323 24.56 -14.19 -2.56
C LYS A 323 25.95 -14.81 -2.76
N LEU A 324 26.52 -15.44 -1.74
CA LEU A 324 27.82 -16.09 -1.83
C LEU A 324 27.72 -17.41 -2.61
N SER A 325 28.78 -17.71 -3.36
CA SER A 325 28.95 -19.02 -4.00
C SER A 325 29.03 -20.14 -2.95
N PRO A 326 28.73 -21.40 -3.31
CA PRO A 326 28.81 -22.52 -2.37
C PRO A 326 30.19 -22.65 -1.72
N GLU A 327 31.26 -22.47 -2.50
CA GLU A 327 32.65 -22.53 -2.01
C GLU A 327 32.96 -21.41 -1.00
N GLU A 328 32.47 -20.20 -1.27
CA GLU A 328 32.64 -19.08 -0.34
C GLU A 328 31.90 -19.31 0.98
N ARG A 329 30.69 -19.88 0.93
CA ARG A 329 29.90 -20.23 2.12
C ARG A 329 30.62 -21.26 2.99
N GLU A 330 31.19 -22.30 2.37
CA GLU A 330 31.99 -23.31 3.08
C GLU A 330 33.25 -22.70 3.73
N SER A 331 33.97 -21.83 3.01
CA SER A 331 35.14 -21.15 3.58
C SER A 331 34.79 -20.27 4.78
N LEU A 332 33.59 -19.67 4.77
CA LEU A 332 33.09 -18.81 5.84
C LEU A 332 32.68 -19.66 7.06
N LEU A 333 32.04 -20.80 6.81
CA LEU A 333 31.76 -21.82 7.82
C LEU A 333 33.03 -22.31 8.52
N GLU A 334 34.06 -22.68 7.75
CA GLU A 334 35.33 -23.16 8.28
C GLU A 334 36.03 -22.10 9.15
N ARG A 335 36.01 -20.83 8.72
CA ARG A 335 36.53 -19.70 9.52
C ARG A 335 35.77 -19.50 10.83
N LEU A 336 34.45 -19.69 10.83
CA LEU A 336 33.64 -19.57 12.04
C LEU A 336 33.87 -20.74 13.00
N GLN A 337 34.06 -21.96 12.48
CA GLN A 337 34.41 -23.13 13.29
C GLN A 337 35.79 -22.96 13.95
N ASN A 338 36.80 -22.53 13.17
CA ASN A 338 38.16 -22.31 13.67
C ASN A 338 38.28 -21.12 14.66
N ARG A 339 37.28 -20.23 14.71
CA ARG A 339 37.23 -19.12 15.68
C ARG A 339 36.60 -19.47 17.02
N ARG A 340 35.98 -20.64 17.19
CA ARG A 340 35.52 -21.04 18.53
C ARG A 340 36.75 -21.30 19.40
N PRO A 341 36.97 -20.54 20.48
CA PRO A 341 38.07 -20.84 21.38
C PRO A 341 37.89 -22.26 21.89
N GLN A 342 38.94 -23.09 21.73
CA GLN A 342 39.04 -24.36 22.44
C GLN A 342 39.08 -24.03 23.92
N ASN A 343 37.92 -23.99 24.56
CA ASN A 343 37.82 -24.14 26.00
C ASN A 343 38.14 -25.61 26.27
N ASP A 344 39.43 -25.94 26.33
CA ASP A 344 39.90 -27.16 26.98
C ASP A 344 39.54 -27.05 28.46
N PRO A 345 38.67 -27.92 29.01
CA PRO A 345 38.71 -28.18 30.44
C PRO A 345 39.98 -28.99 30.68
N GLY A 346 41.08 -28.28 30.95
CA GLY A 346 42.28 -28.90 31.48
C GLY A 346 41.96 -29.66 32.78
N PRO A 347 42.65 -30.78 33.04
CA PRO A 347 42.29 -31.79 34.04
C PRO A 347 42.23 -31.31 35.49
#